data_AF-A0A963PUX1-F1
#
_entry.id   AF-A0A963PUX1-F1
#
_cell.length_a   1.000
_cell.length_b   1.000
_cell.length_c   1.000
_cell.angle_alpha   90.00
_cell.angle_beta   90.00
_cell.angle_gamma   90.00
#
_symmetry.space_group_name_H-M   'P 1'
#
loop_
_entity.id
_entity.type
_entity.pdbx_description
1 polymer ?
#
loop_
_entity_poly.entity_id
_entity_poly.type
_entity_poly.pdbx_seq_one_letter_code
_entity_poly.pdbx_strand_id
1 'polypeptide(L)' 'TRREIERFRKITDIEPVDIRTLDDLDAYIARCKAHYWGVSKDTQFLHWLIDREYAQCRLAA' A
#
# COMPACT_ATOMS: atom_id res chain seq x y z
N THR A 1 12.15 -0.24 1.47
CA THR A 1 13.28 -0.44 0.52
C THR A 1 12.89 0.06 -0.87
N ARG A 2 13.85 0.29 -1.80
CA ARG A 2 13.54 0.74 -3.19
C ARG A 2 12.57 -0.18 -3.92
N ARG A 3 12.69 -1.49 -3.71
CA ARG A 3 11.83 -2.51 -4.34
C ARG A 3 10.38 -2.45 -3.85
N GLU A 4 10.17 -2.18 -2.57
CA GLU A 4 8.83 -2.00 -1.99
C GLU A 4 8.16 -0.73 -2.55
N ILE A 5 8.92 0.36 -2.66
CA ILE A 5 8.46 1.63 -3.24
C ILE A 5 7.97 1.42 -4.68
N GLU A 6 8.80 0.80 -5.53
CA GLU A 6 8.46 0.50 -6.92
C GLU A 6 7.21 -0.39 -7.03
N ARG A 7 7.07 -1.36 -6.12
CA ARG A 7 5.93 -2.27 -6.11
C ARG A 7 4.64 -1.56 -5.70
N PHE A 8 4.65 -0.77 -4.64
CA PHE A 8 3.48 -0.03 -4.20
C PHE A 8 3.05 1.00 -5.25
N ARG A 9 4.00 1.70 -5.87
CA ARG A 9 3.71 2.61 -6.98
C ARG A 9 3.02 1.88 -8.14
N LYS A 10 3.50 0.69 -8.51
CA LYS A 10 2.88 -0.12 -9.58
C LYS A 10 1.44 -0.57 -9.24
N ILE A 11 1.17 -0.87 -7.97
CA ILE A 11 -0.14 -1.36 -7.53
C ILE A 11 -1.14 -0.22 -7.37
N THR A 12 -0.70 0.89 -6.78
CA THR A 12 -1.57 1.95 -6.28
C THR A 12 -1.54 3.23 -7.08
N ASP A 13 -0.62 3.35 -8.05
CA ASP A 13 -0.33 4.58 -8.82
C ASP A 13 -0.10 5.84 -7.94
N ILE A 14 0.14 5.63 -6.64
CA ILE A 14 0.40 6.66 -5.64
C ILE A 14 1.85 6.51 -5.22
N GLU A 15 2.58 7.62 -5.19
CA GLU A 15 3.99 7.61 -4.78
C GLU A 15 4.10 7.44 -3.25
N PRO A 16 4.84 6.42 -2.76
CA PRO A 16 5.16 6.27 -1.34
C PRO A 16 6.31 7.19 -0.96
N VAL A 17 5.98 8.47 -0.72
CA VAL A 17 6.91 9.51 -0.29
C VAL A 17 7.07 9.57 1.23
N ASP A 18 8.28 9.88 1.70
CA ASP A 18 8.62 10.14 3.11
C ASP A 18 8.26 9.04 4.13
N ILE A 19 8.17 7.76 3.72
CA ILE A 19 7.97 6.64 4.63
C ILE A 19 9.27 6.34 5.39
N ARG A 20 9.33 6.72 6.68
CA ARG A 20 10.50 6.50 7.55
C ARG A 20 10.21 5.56 8.72
N THR A 21 8.94 5.40 9.06
CA THR A 21 8.46 4.59 10.17
C THR A 21 7.34 3.65 9.72
N LEU A 22 6.99 2.69 10.59
CA LEU A 22 5.83 1.83 10.36
C LEU A 22 4.52 2.61 10.40
N ASP A 23 4.44 3.68 11.20
CA ASP A 23 3.25 4.54 11.26
C ASP A 23 3.08 5.32 9.94
N ASP A 24 4.17 5.78 9.33
CA ASP A 24 4.12 6.41 8.00
C ASP A 24 3.61 5.43 6.93
N LEU A 25 4.02 4.16 7.04
CA LEU A 25 3.55 3.10 6.15
C LEU A 25 2.05 2.85 6.37
N ASP A 26 1.58 2.79 7.62
CA ASP A 26 0.16 2.62 7.93
C ASP A 26 -0.69 3.77 7.37
N ALA A 27 -0.22 5.02 7.54
CA ALA A 27 -0.86 6.21 7.00
C ALA A 27 -0.90 6.19 5.46
N TYR A 28 0.19 5.75 4.82
CA TYR A 28 0.25 5.56 3.37
C TYR A 28 -0.79 4.54 2.89
N ILE A 29 -0.89 3.38 3.54
CA ILE A 29 -1.86 2.33 3.19
C ILE A 29 -3.30 2.82 3.35
N ALA A 30 -3.60 3.53 4.43
CA ALA A 30 -4.91 4.13 4.66
C ALA A 30 -5.28 5.11 3.53
N ARG A 31 -4.34 5.97 3.12
CA ARG A 31 -4.51 6.90 2.00
C ARG A 31 -4.81 6.17 0.68
N CYS A 32 -4.08 5.11 0.37
CA CYS A 32 -4.30 4.32 -0.85
C CYS A 32 -5.70 3.68 -0.87
N LYS A 33 -6.13 3.09 0.24
CA LYS A 33 -7.47 2.49 0.33
C LYS A 33 -8.59 3.52 0.28
N ALA A 34 -8.38 4.70 0.85
CA ALA A 34 -9.34 5.80 0.76
C ALA A 34 -9.46 6.36 -0.66
N HIS A 35 -8.34 6.44 -1.40
CA HIS A 35 -8.33 6.85 -2.81
C HIS A 35 -9.15 5.87 -3.68
N TYR A 36 -8.91 4.57 -3.50
CA TYR A 36 -9.68 3.52 -4.15
C TYR A 36 -10.93 3.17 -3.36
N TRP A 37 -11.93 4.06 -3.38
CA TRP A 37 -13.22 3.83 -2.75
C TRP A 37 -14.11 2.88 -3.57
N GLY A 38 -15.08 2.24 -2.90
CA GLY A 38 -16.07 1.37 -3.53
C GLY A 38 -16.02 -0.08 -3.06
N VAL A 39 -16.99 -0.87 -3.53
CA VAL A 39 -17.20 -2.29 -3.12
C VAL A 39 -17.18 -3.25 -4.30
N SER A 40 -16.69 -2.80 -5.47
CA SER A 40 -16.53 -3.68 -6.63
C SER A 40 -15.51 -4.78 -6.32
N LYS A 41 -15.58 -5.89 -7.06
CA LYS A 41 -14.59 -6.97 -6.95
C LYS A 41 -13.17 -6.47 -7.24
N ASP A 42 -13.03 -5.52 -8.16
CA ASP A 42 -11.74 -4.94 -8.52
C ASP A 42 -11.17 -4.09 -7.38
N THR A 43 -12.00 -3.26 -6.72
CA THR A 43 -11.58 -2.50 -5.54
C THR A 43 -11.20 -3.42 -4.38
N GLN A 44 -11.99 -4.47 -4.13
CA GLN A 44 -11.69 -5.46 -3.09
C GLN A 44 -10.40 -6.22 -3.38
N PHE A 45 -10.18 -6.62 -4.63
CA PHE A 45 -8.95 -7.28 -5.06
C PHE A 45 -7.73 -6.36 -4.90
N LEU A 46 -7.86 -5.08 -5.27
CA LEU A 46 -6.82 -4.09 -5.08
C LEU A 46 -6.50 -3.88 -3.59
N HIS A 47 -7.52 -3.74 -2.74
CA HIS A 47 -7.33 -3.61 -1.29
C HIS A 47 -6.62 -4.83 -0.70
N TRP A 48 -7.01 -6.04 -1.12
CA TRP A 48 -6.33 -7.28 -0.71
C TRP A 48 -4.87 -7.32 -1.15
N LEU A 49 -4.57 -6.87 -2.38
CA LEU A 49 -3.21 -6.84 -2.90
C LEU A 49 -2.33 -5.86 -2.11
N ILE A 50 -2.87 -4.71 -1.76
CA ILE A 50 -2.22 -3.72 -0.88
C ILE A 50 -1.90 -4.35 0.49
N ASP A 51 -2.88 -5.01 1.11
CA ASP A 51 -2.70 -5.66 2.42
C ASP A 51 -1.65 -6.77 2.39
N ARG A 52 -1.60 -7.55 1.31
CA ARG A 52 -0.59 -8.59 1.12
C ARG A 52 0.83 -8.03 1.07
N GLU A 53 1.05 -6.95 0.33
CA GLU A 53 2.38 -6.34 0.24
C GLU A 53 2.76 -5.60 1.52
N TYR A 54 1.78 -4.99 2.20
CA TYR A 54 1.97 -4.42 3.54
C TYR A 54 2.44 -5.46 4.55
N ALA A 55 1.80 -6.64 4.59
CA ALA A 55 2.19 -7.72 5.48
C ALA A 55 3.63 -8.21 5.21
N GLN A 56 4.07 -8.24 3.94
CA GLN A 56 5.46 -8.57 3.60
C GLN A 56 6.44 -7.54 4.16
N CYS A 57 6.12 -6.25 4.08
CA CYS A 57 6.95 -5.20 4.66
C CYS A 57 7.06 -5.34 6.19
N ARG A 58 5.94 -5.66 6.86
CA ARG A 58 5.90 -5.86 8.32
C ARG A 58 6.71 -7.07 8.80
N LEU A 59 6.83 -8.11 7.99
CA LEU A 59 7.65 -9.29 8.31
C LEU A 59 9.15 -9.07 8.07
N ALA A 60 9.50 -8.09 7.25
CA ALA A 60 10.89 -7.78 6.89
C ALA A 60 11.53 -6.69 7.77
N ALA A 61 10.72 -5.99 8.58
CA ALA A 61 11.13 -4.94 9.51
C ALA A 61 11.50 -5.53 10.89
#